data_AF-A0AAV4Q947-F1
#
_entry.id   AF-A0AAV4Q947-F1
#
_cell.length_a   1.000
_cell.length_b   1.000
_cell.length_c   1.000
_cell.angle_alpha   90.00
_cell.angle_beta   90.00
_cell.angle_gamma   90.00
#
_symmetry.space_group_name_H-M   'P 1'
#
loop_
_entity.id
_entity.type
_entity.pdbx_description
1 polymer ?
#
loop_
_entity_poly.entity_id
_entity_poly.type
_entity_poly.pdbx_seq_one_letter_code
_entity_poly.pdbx_strand_id
1 'polypeptide(L)'
;MRIFQRKSCKRVDCAKHENFSLPRYLFNFLFWTGCIERSDQKMRHRISAKVFNVLIFLVCVHRWASSTEGLAANLDLSATYLSSMTLGVVVWYATIFRRKDLTALLDKARVLQVPSKEKVINALLLINYIMLFLISIMFVSVLKDASAKKFAYGHDIKNIWEKILIISMDCSLTYIAYPLVSNIVAFLYCMLCLRCSSGINILTEKIKQCRPEDFGLSKQFSILKSKAVIYDILLNIQDVFSFPIFLMILSNVFMCNSIIKWHLYTQSESFFWNFQAVFSPSMLL
;
A
#
# COMPACT_ATOMS: atom_id res chain seq x y z
N MET A 1 8.03 13.74 57.92
CA MET A 1 7.25 14.49 56.92
C MET A 1 8.20 15.04 55.87
N ARG A 2 8.43 14.32 54.76
CA ARG A 2 9.32 14.76 53.66
C ARG A 2 8.52 14.83 52.37
N ILE A 3 8.46 16.04 51.83
CA ILE A 3 7.74 16.42 50.63
C ILE A 3 8.47 15.83 49.41
N PHE A 4 7.79 14.94 48.69
CA PHE A 4 8.25 14.40 47.41
C PHE A 4 8.17 15.50 46.35
N GLN A 5 9.32 16.12 46.01
CA GLN A 5 9.41 16.94 44.82
C GLN A 5 9.34 16.05 43.56
N ARG A 6 8.21 16.12 42.86
CA ARG A 6 8.07 15.70 41.46
C ARG A 6 9.10 16.44 40.61
N LYS A 7 10.16 15.75 40.18
CA LYS A 7 10.98 16.21 39.06
C LYS A 7 10.14 16.12 37.78
N SER A 8 9.69 17.28 37.33
CA SER A 8 9.18 17.55 36.00
C SER A 8 10.19 17.06 34.96
N CYS A 9 9.81 16.02 34.21
CA CYS A 9 10.56 15.59 33.02
C CYS A 9 10.37 16.66 31.95
N LYS A 10 11.35 17.57 31.87
CA LYS A 10 11.41 18.62 30.84
C LYS A 10 11.45 17.94 29.47
N ARG A 11 10.35 18.16 28.75
CA ARG A 11 10.13 17.99 27.32
C ARG A 11 11.22 18.77 26.56
N VAL A 12 12.26 18.10 26.11
CA VAL A 12 13.35 18.66 25.29
C VAL A 12 13.44 17.85 23.99
N ASP A 13 13.24 18.55 22.88
CA ASP A 13 13.64 18.24 21.50
C ASP A 13 13.00 17.06 20.74
N CYS A 14 11.73 17.19 20.35
CA CYS A 14 11.10 16.36 19.29
C CYS A 14 11.54 16.70 17.85
N ALA A 15 12.71 17.30 17.64
CA ALA A 15 13.14 17.75 16.31
C ALA A 15 14.65 17.52 16.01
N LYS A 16 15.33 16.65 16.76
CA LYS A 16 16.63 16.13 16.33
C LYS A 16 16.41 14.88 15.49
N HIS A 17 16.83 14.98 14.23
CA HIS A 17 16.90 13.94 13.22
C HIS A 17 17.65 12.70 13.73
N GLU A 18 16.94 11.81 14.42
CA GLU A 18 17.46 10.52 14.83
C GLU A 18 17.30 9.49 13.71
N ASN A 19 18.35 8.71 13.46
CA ASN A 19 18.43 7.59 12.53
C ASN A 19 17.18 6.70 12.56
N PHE A 20 16.22 6.98 11.68
CA PHE A 20 15.04 6.14 11.49
C PHE A 20 15.44 4.90 10.70
N SER A 21 14.92 3.75 11.12
CA SER A 21 15.01 2.49 10.38
C SER A 21 14.24 2.52 9.05
N LEU A 22 13.35 3.49 8.88
CA LEU A 22 12.62 3.69 7.64
C LEU A 22 13.18 4.85 6.82
N PRO A 23 13.14 4.76 5.48
CA PRO A 23 13.26 5.91 4.60
C PRO A 23 12.28 7.01 5.03
N ARG A 24 12.74 8.27 4.97
CA ARG A 24 11.99 9.41 5.50
C ARG A 24 10.57 9.53 4.91
N TYR A 25 10.42 9.30 3.61
CA TYR A 25 9.12 9.40 2.94
C TYR A 25 8.15 8.31 3.40
N LEU A 26 8.62 7.07 3.54
CA LEU A 26 7.79 5.96 4.01
C LEU A 26 7.33 6.20 5.44
N PHE A 27 8.24 6.62 6.32
CA PHE A 27 7.90 6.93 7.71
C PHE A 27 6.87 8.06 7.79
N ASN A 28 7.09 9.15 7.06
CA ASN A 28 6.15 10.26 7.02
C ASN A 28 4.78 9.82 6.52
N PHE A 29 4.72 9.02 5.44
CA PHE A 29 3.45 8.51 4.93
C PHE A 29 2.71 7.70 5.98
N LEU A 30 3.35 6.70 6.60
CA LEU A 30 2.74 5.87 7.64
C LEU A 30 2.28 6.69 8.86
N PHE A 31 3.02 7.75 9.17
CA PHE A 31 2.71 8.65 10.27
C PHE A 31 1.50 9.55 9.97
N TRP A 32 1.42 10.15 8.78
CA TRP A 32 0.31 11.03 8.37
C TRP A 32 -1.01 10.29 8.14
N THR A 33 -0.92 9.01 7.79
CA THR A 33 -2.06 8.16 7.47
C THR A 33 -2.57 7.34 8.67
N GLY A 34 -1.83 7.33 9.78
CA GLY A 34 -2.26 6.72 11.05
C GLY A 34 -1.89 5.25 11.24
N CYS A 35 -1.00 4.71 10.40
CA CYS A 35 -0.53 3.32 10.50
C CYS A 35 0.44 3.07 11.66
N ILE A 36 0.92 4.12 12.33
CA ILE A 36 1.83 4.03 13.48
C ILE A 36 1.15 4.69 14.68
N GLU A 37 1.26 4.09 15.86
CA GLU A 37 0.63 4.58 17.10
C GLU A 37 1.09 6.00 17.46
N ARG A 38 2.33 6.36 17.12
CA ARG A 38 2.89 7.71 17.32
C ARG A 38 2.10 8.80 16.61
N SER A 39 1.31 8.47 15.59
CA SER A 39 0.44 9.43 14.88
C SER A 39 -0.56 10.13 15.81
N ASP A 40 -1.01 9.46 16.87
CA ASP A 40 -2.02 10.00 17.79
C ASP A 40 -1.47 11.07 18.76
N GLN A 41 -0.15 11.30 18.78
CA GLN A 41 0.48 12.25 19.71
C GLN A 41 0.18 13.72 19.42
N LYS A 42 -0.11 14.07 18.16
CA LYS A 42 -0.48 15.45 17.77
C LYS A 42 -1.86 15.47 17.14
N MET A 43 -2.68 16.44 17.56
CA MET A 43 -4.05 16.62 17.07
C MET A 43 -4.13 16.68 15.54
N ARG A 44 -3.20 17.40 14.88
CA ARG A 44 -3.16 17.52 13.40
C ARG A 44 -3.03 16.17 12.69
N HIS A 45 -2.14 15.29 13.18
CA HIS A 45 -1.91 13.98 12.56
C HIS A 45 -3.07 13.02 12.83
N ARG A 46 -3.66 13.06 14.04
CA ARG A 46 -4.87 12.31 14.36
C ARG A 46 -6.05 12.66 13.44
N ILE A 47 -6.25 13.95 13.16
CA ILE A 47 -7.29 14.40 12.22
C ILE A 47 -6.96 13.91 10.80
N SER A 48 -5.73 14.11 10.33
CA SER A 48 -5.28 13.65 9.01
C SER A 48 -5.51 12.14 8.81
N ALA A 49 -5.11 11.32 9.79
CA ALA A 49 -5.30 9.88 9.75
C ALA A 49 -6.79 9.49 9.64
N LYS A 50 -7.65 10.11 10.44
CA LYS A 50 -9.10 9.87 10.37
C LYS A 50 -9.68 10.25 9.01
N VAL A 51 -9.32 11.44 8.51
CA VAL A 51 -9.78 11.92 7.19
C VAL A 51 -9.33 10.97 6.09
N PHE A 52 -8.06 10.55 6.10
CA PHE A 52 -7.51 9.62 5.12
C PHE A 52 -8.23 8.26 5.12
N ASN A 53 -8.48 7.69 6.31
CA ASN A 53 -9.14 6.39 6.42
C ASN A 53 -10.62 6.44 6.00
N VAL A 54 -11.33 7.48 6.41
CA VAL A 54 -12.71 7.73 5.96
C VAL A 54 -12.74 7.91 4.44
N LEU A 55 -11.79 8.67 3.87
CA LEU A 55 -11.71 8.89 2.43
C LEU A 55 -11.51 7.57 1.66
N ILE A 56 -10.57 6.71 2.07
CA ILE A 56 -10.36 5.40 1.42
C ILE A 56 -11.63 4.55 1.48
N PHE A 57 -12.31 4.53 2.63
CA PHE A 57 -13.55 3.78 2.78
C PHE A 57 -14.66 4.32 1.87
N LEU A 58 -14.86 5.64 1.84
CA LEU A 58 -15.85 6.30 0.99
C LEU A 58 -15.58 6.04 -0.49
N VAL A 59 -14.31 6.03 -0.91
CA VAL A 59 -13.93 5.71 -2.29
C VAL A 59 -14.31 4.27 -2.64
N CYS A 60 -14.08 3.31 -1.73
CA CYS A 60 -14.52 1.94 -1.93
C CYS A 60 -16.05 1.84 -2.11
N VAL A 61 -16.81 2.48 -1.21
CA VAL A 61 -18.28 2.51 -1.28
C VAL A 61 -18.77 3.19 -2.57
N HIS A 62 -18.16 4.31 -2.94
CA HIS A 62 -18.46 5.03 -4.19
C HIS A 62 -18.28 4.13 -5.41
N ARG A 63 -17.18 3.37 -5.48
CA ARG A 63 -16.93 2.48 -6.63
C ARG A 63 -17.92 1.32 -6.71
N TRP A 64 -18.35 0.78 -5.57
CA TRP A 64 -19.45 -0.19 -5.53
C TRP A 64 -20.76 0.43 -6.03
N ALA A 65 -21.15 1.60 -5.52
CA ALA A 65 -22.39 2.29 -5.91
C ALA A 65 -22.42 2.64 -7.41
N SER A 66 -21.34 3.23 -7.92
CA SER A 66 -21.20 3.59 -9.34
C SER A 66 -21.19 2.38 -10.27
N SER A 67 -20.84 1.19 -9.76
CA SER A 67 -20.95 -0.05 -10.52
C SER A 67 -22.36 -0.63 -10.52
N THR A 68 -23.12 -0.44 -9.43
CA THR A 68 -24.51 -0.91 -9.34
C THR A 68 -25.48 -0.07 -10.17
N GLU A 69 -25.19 1.20 -10.44
CA GLU A 69 -26.02 2.04 -11.32
C GLU A 69 -25.84 1.72 -12.82
N GLY A 70 -24.75 1.04 -13.19
CA GLY A 70 -24.48 0.57 -14.57
C GLY A 70 -25.03 -0.83 -14.87
N LEU A 71 -26.01 -1.31 -14.09
CA LEU A 71 -26.54 -2.67 -14.10
C LEU A 71 -27.24 -3.03 -15.42
N ALA A 72 -26.51 -3.60 -16.38
CA ALA A 72 -27.11 -4.47 -17.39
C ALA A 72 -26.08 -5.38 -18.10
N ALA A 73 -24.88 -4.88 -18.42
CA ALA A 73 -24.06 -5.61 -19.40
C ALA A 73 -22.96 -6.53 -18.81
N ASN A 74 -22.27 -6.17 -17.72
CA ASN A 74 -21.02 -6.84 -17.33
C ASN A 74 -20.75 -6.91 -15.81
N LEU A 75 -21.69 -7.46 -15.05
CA LEU A 75 -21.61 -7.63 -13.59
C LEU A 75 -20.40 -8.48 -13.16
N ASP A 76 -20.14 -9.60 -13.84
CA ASP A 76 -19.07 -10.55 -13.47
C ASP A 76 -17.66 -9.99 -13.63
N LEU A 77 -17.48 -9.09 -14.59
CA LEU A 77 -16.21 -8.42 -14.85
C LEU A 77 -15.97 -7.27 -13.86
N SER A 78 -17.03 -6.52 -13.56
CA SER A 78 -16.97 -5.43 -12.58
C SER A 78 -16.77 -5.99 -11.16
N ALA A 79 -17.40 -7.13 -10.84
CA ALA A 79 -17.31 -7.77 -9.53
C ALA A 79 -15.88 -8.21 -9.16
N THR A 80 -15.11 -8.78 -10.09
CA THR A 80 -13.74 -9.21 -9.81
C THR A 80 -12.80 -8.01 -9.57
N TYR A 81 -13.00 -6.91 -10.30
CA TYR A 81 -12.22 -5.67 -10.12
C TYR A 81 -12.59 -4.96 -8.81
N LEU A 82 -13.88 -4.88 -8.47
CA LEU A 82 -14.32 -4.32 -7.20
C LEU A 82 -13.84 -5.16 -6.01
N SER A 83 -13.79 -6.48 -6.19
CA SER A 83 -13.26 -7.39 -5.16
C SER A 83 -11.78 -7.16 -4.92
N SER A 84 -10.95 -6.97 -5.95
CA SER A 84 -9.53 -6.64 -5.76
C SER A 84 -9.35 -5.30 -5.05
N MET A 85 -10.08 -4.26 -5.46
CA MET A 85 -10.06 -2.97 -4.78
C MET A 85 -10.48 -3.07 -3.30
N THR A 86 -11.56 -3.81 -3.03
CA THR A 86 -12.07 -4.04 -1.66
C THR A 86 -11.01 -4.73 -0.82
N LEU A 87 -10.36 -5.77 -1.34
CA LEU A 87 -9.26 -6.44 -0.65
C LEU A 87 -8.08 -5.50 -0.39
N GLY A 88 -7.72 -4.63 -1.34
CA GLY A 88 -6.70 -3.60 -1.13
C GLY A 88 -7.03 -2.64 0.03
N VAL A 89 -8.30 -2.25 0.16
CA VAL A 89 -8.77 -1.45 1.29
C VAL A 89 -8.76 -2.27 2.59
N VAL A 90 -9.14 -3.54 2.57
CA VAL A 90 -9.06 -4.41 3.75
C VAL A 90 -7.61 -4.62 4.19
N VAL A 91 -6.65 -4.74 3.27
CA VAL A 91 -5.20 -4.80 3.57
C VAL A 91 -4.77 -3.58 4.37
N TRP A 92 -5.23 -2.39 3.96
CA TRP A 92 -4.95 -1.15 4.66
C TRP A 92 -5.49 -1.15 6.08
N TYR A 93 -6.77 -1.49 6.24
CA TYR A 93 -7.41 -1.54 7.56
C TYR A 93 -6.79 -2.61 8.45
N ALA A 94 -6.43 -3.77 7.90
CA ALA A 94 -5.70 -4.81 8.63
C ALA A 94 -4.36 -4.30 9.17
N THR A 95 -3.65 -3.47 8.40
CA THR A 95 -2.40 -2.84 8.83
C THR A 95 -2.65 -1.80 9.93
N ILE A 96 -3.72 -1.01 9.83
CA ILE A 96 -4.11 -0.04 10.87
C ILE A 96 -4.50 -0.72 12.18
N PHE A 97 -5.27 -1.80 12.13
CA PHE A 97 -5.66 -2.52 13.34
C PHE A 97 -4.46 -3.08 14.10
N ARG A 98 -3.36 -3.35 13.40
CA ARG A 98 -2.08 -3.80 13.96
C ARG A 98 -1.07 -2.67 14.16
N ARG A 99 -1.48 -1.39 14.17
CA ARG A 99 -0.58 -0.24 14.29
C ARG A 99 0.32 -0.26 15.52
N LYS A 100 -0.12 -0.83 16.64
CA LYS A 100 0.68 -0.97 17.87
C LYS A 100 1.82 -1.96 17.66
N ASP A 101 1.48 -3.15 17.17
CA ASP A 101 2.44 -4.21 16.87
C ASP A 101 3.41 -3.77 15.78
N LEU A 102 2.91 -3.06 14.76
CA LEU A 102 3.75 -2.48 13.72
C LEU A 102 4.73 -1.45 14.30
N THR A 103 4.27 -0.57 15.20
CA THR A 103 5.15 0.41 15.86
C THR A 103 6.25 -0.29 16.66
N ALA A 104 5.88 -1.30 17.46
CA ALA A 104 6.83 -2.09 18.24
C ALA A 104 7.83 -2.84 17.34
N LEU A 105 7.37 -3.41 16.23
CA LEU A 105 8.20 -4.07 15.24
C LEU A 105 9.20 -3.10 14.59
N LEU A 106 8.78 -1.90 14.22
CA LEU A 106 9.67 -0.87 13.65
C LEU A 106 10.75 -0.43 14.63
N ASP A 107 10.40 -0.32 15.92
CA ASP A 107 11.34 -0.01 16.98
C ASP A 107 12.33 -1.15 17.23
N LYS A 108 11.88 -2.41 17.25
CA LYS A 108 12.76 -3.59 17.31
C LYS A 108 13.69 -3.68 16.10
N ALA A 109 13.16 -3.46 14.89
CA ALA A 109 13.92 -3.50 13.64
C ALA A 109 14.99 -2.40 13.53
N ARG A 110 14.91 -1.35 14.37
CA ARG A 110 15.96 -0.33 14.51
C ARG A 110 17.26 -0.91 15.09
N VAL A 111 17.16 -1.94 15.93
CA VAL A 111 18.32 -2.57 16.60
C VAL A 111 19.27 -3.21 15.59
N LEU A 112 18.78 -3.64 14.43
CA LEU A 112 19.59 -4.36 13.45
C LEU A 112 20.71 -3.52 12.79
N GLN A 113 20.78 -2.19 13.00
CA GLN A 113 21.84 -1.28 12.50
C GLN A 113 22.36 -1.58 11.07
N VAL A 114 21.48 -2.03 10.17
CA VAL A 114 21.86 -2.36 8.79
C VAL A 114 21.88 -1.07 7.96
N PRO A 115 22.90 -0.83 7.10
CA PRO A 115 22.89 0.28 6.16
C PRO A 115 21.65 0.20 5.26
N SER A 116 20.85 1.26 5.29
CA SER A 116 19.63 1.39 4.51
C SER A 116 19.97 1.81 3.07
N LYS A 117 19.41 1.12 2.06
CA LYS A 117 19.41 1.56 0.66
C LYS A 117 18.34 2.65 0.43
N GLU A 118 18.39 3.71 1.23
CA GLU A 118 17.34 4.74 1.31
C GLU A 118 17.04 5.37 -0.06
N LYS A 119 18.07 5.67 -0.86
CA LYS A 119 17.93 6.28 -2.19
C LYS A 119 17.07 5.42 -3.12
N VAL A 120 17.30 4.11 -3.13
CA VAL A 120 16.55 3.18 -3.99
C VAL A 120 15.10 3.09 -3.55
N ILE A 121 14.86 3.00 -2.23
CA ILE A 121 13.49 2.91 -1.72
C ILE A 121 12.72 4.21 -1.97
N ASN A 122 13.36 5.36 -1.78
CA ASN A 122 12.75 6.65 -2.08
C ASN A 122 12.45 6.81 -3.57
N ALA A 123 13.32 6.33 -4.46
CA ALA A 123 13.06 6.33 -5.89
C ALA A 123 11.86 5.43 -6.26
N LEU A 124 11.75 4.24 -5.67
CA LEU A 124 10.61 3.35 -5.90
C LEU A 124 9.29 3.95 -5.40
N LEU A 125 9.30 4.62 -4.25
CA LEU A 125 8.13 5.35 -3.75
C LEU A 125 7.77 6.51 -4.67
N LEU A 126 8.75 7.28 -5.14
CA LEU A 126 8.53 8.38 -6.08
C LEU A 126 7.92 7.88 -7.39
N ILE A 127 8.38 6.75 -7.93
CA ILE A 127 7.79 6.13 -9.12
C ILE A 127 6.31 5.81 -8.88
N ASN A 128 5.94 5.25 -7.72
CA ASN A 128 4.54 4.98 -7.40
C ASN A 128 3.69 6.27 -7.37
N TYR A 129 4.24 7.38 -6.86
CA TYR A 129 3.55 8.67 -6.90
C TYR A 129 3.48 9.26 -8.31
N ILE A 130 4.49 9.08 -9.15
CA ILE A 130 4.46 9.55 -10.54
C ILE A 130 3.39 8.78 -11.35
N MET A 131 3.27 7.47 -11.11
CA MET A 131 2.26 6.64 -11.78
C MET A 131 0.82 7.11 -11.50
N LEU A 132 0.54 7.62 -10.30
CA LEU A 132 -0.75 8.26 -9.97
C LEU A 132 -1.10 9.41 -10.94
N PHE A 133 -0.13 10.28 -11.22
CA PHE A 133 -0.32 11.40 -12.15
C PHE A 133 -0.48 10.93 -13.60
N LEU A 134 0.36 9.99 -14.04
CA LEU A 134 0.30 9.46 -15.41
C LEU A 134 -1.05 8.77 -15.70
N ILE A 135 -1.54 7.96 -14.75
CA ILE A 135 -2.84 7.29 -14.87
C ILE A 135 -3.97 8.30 -14.93
N SER A 136 -3.92 9.33 -14.09
CA SER A 136 -4.95 10.39 -14.10
C SER A 136 -4.99 11.12 -15.45
N ILE A 137 -3.83 11.44 -16.04
CA ILE A 137 -3.76 12.08 -17.36
C ILE A 137 -4.29 11.14 -18.46
N MET A 138 -3.87 9.87 -18.46
CA MET A 138 -4.34 8.86 -19.41
C MET A 138 -5.86 8.72 -19.37
N PHE A 139 -6.45 8.58 -18.18
CA PHE A 139 -7.89 8.46 -18.03
C PHE A 139 -8.63 9.70 -18.52
N VAL A 140 -8.19 10.90 -18.14
CA VAL A 140 -8.78 12.16 -18.65
C VAL A 140 -8.74 12.23 -20.19
N SER A 141 -7.67 11.73 -20.81
CA SER A 141 -7.55 11.73 -22.28
C SER A 141 -8.50 10.76 -22.97
N VAL A 142 -8.79 9.61 -22.36
CA VAL A 142 -9.62 8.52 -22.92
C VAL A 142 -11.12 8.72 -22.64
N LEU A 143 -11.47 9.34 -21.51
CA LEU A 143 -12.83 9.31 -20.96
C LEU A 143 -13.74 10.51 -21.34
N LYS A 144 -13.37 11.27 -22.38
CA LYS A 144 -13.81 12.65 -22.63
C LYS A 144 -15.32 12.96 -22.57
N ASP A 145 -16.25 12.03 -22.83
CA ASP A 145 -17.69 12.38 -22.81
C ASP A 145 -18.67 11.39 -22.16
N ALA A 146 -18.58 10.07 -22.41
CA ALA A 146 -19.61 9.13 -21.92
C ALA A 146 -19.51 8.81 -20.41
N SER A 147 -18.37 9.07 -19.78
CA SER A 147 -18.08 8.59 -18.42
C SER A 147 -18.24 9.64 -17.33
N ALA A 148 -18.10 10.94 -17.64
CA ALA A 148 -18.30 12.02 -16.67
C ALA A 148 -19.70 11.98 -16.06
N LYS A 149 -20.71 11.63 -16.88
CA LYS A 149 -22.10 11.44 -16.43
C LYS A 149 -22.23 10.29 -15.43
N LYS A 150 -21.43 9.22 -15.57
CA LYS A 150 -21.38 8.09 -14.62
C LYS A 150 -20.74 8.51 -13.29
N PHE A 151 -19.68 9.31 -13.32
CA PHE A 151 -19.04 9.83 -12.10
C PHE A 151 -19.87 10.90 -11.37
N ALA A 152 -20.79 11.55 -12.09
CA ALA A 152 -21.69 12.58 -11.57
C ALA A 152 -23.10 12.05 -11.25
N TYR A 153 -23.27 10.74 -11.04
CA TYR A 153 -24.55 10.11 -10.70
C TYR A 153 -25.69 10.46 -11.67
N GLY A 154 -25.39 10.44 -12.97
CA GLY A 154 -26.35 10.76 -14.03
C GLY A 154 -26.51 12.25 -14.32
N HIS A 155 -25.91 13.13 -13.52
CA HIS A 155 -25.98 14.58 -13.75
C HIS A 155 -25.13 14.98 -14.97
N ASP A 156 -25.73 15.76 -15.85
CA ASP A 156 -25.02 16.28 -17.02
C ASP A 156 -24.18 17.50 -16.62
N ILE A 157 -22.86 17.37 -16.72
CA ILE A 157 -21.92 18.44 -16.40
C ILE A 157 -21.57 19.14 -17.70
N LYS A 158 -22.03 20.37 -17.88
CA LYS A 158 -21.80 21.13 -19.12
C LYS A 158 -20.37 21.67 -19.22
N ASN A 159 -19.74 21.97 -18.10
CA ASN A 159 -18.42 22.59 -18.06
C ASN A 159 -17.30 21.54 -18.21
N ILE A 160 -16.46 21.70 -19.24
CA ILE A 160 -15.34 20.78 -19.52
C ILE A 160 -14.32 20.71 -18.37
N TRP A 161 -14.07 21.83 -17.67
CA TRP A 161 -13.11 21.86 -16.58
C TRP A 161 -13.59 21.10 -15.35
N GLU A 162 -14.89 21.17 -15.06
CA GLU A 162 -15.53 20.40 -14.00
C GLU A 162 -15.49 18.90 -14.31
N LYS A 163 -15.76 18.50 -15.57
CA LYS A 163 -15.61 17.10 -16.01
C LYS A 163 -14.18 16.59 -15.79
N ILE A 164 -13.17 17.34 -16.23
CA ILE A 164 -11.76 16.98 -16.09
C ILE A 164 -11.39 16.83 -14.61
N LEU A 165 -11.80 17.78 -13.77
CA LEU A 165 -11.50 17.78 -12.34
C LEU A 165 -12.13 16.58 -11.63
N ILE A 166 -13.40 16.27 -11.91
CA ILE A 166 -14.10 15.14 -11.30
C ILE A 166 -13.47 13.81 -11.72
N ILE A 167 -13.20 13.61 -13.02
CA ILE A 167 -12.55 12.39 -13.51
C ILE A 167 -11.15 12.24 -12.90
N SER A 168 -10.37 13.32 -12.87
CA SER A 168 -9.01 13.30 -12.30
C SER A 168 -9.02 12.98 -10.81
N MET A 169 -9.95 13.56 -10.05
CA MET A 169 -10.10 13.27 -8.62
C MET A 169 -10.53 11.81 -8.38
N ASP A 170 -11.54 11.31 -9.10
CA ASP A 170 -11.99 9.91 -8.95
C ASP A 170 -10.87 8.92 -9.28
N CYS A 171 -10.15 9.13 -10.39
CA CYS A 171 -9.02 8.29 -10.77
C CYS A 171 -7.91 8.32 -9.72
N SER A 172 -7.60 9.52 -9.20
CA SER A 172 -6.57 9.69 -8.19
C SER A 172 -6.92 8.97 -6.89
N LEU A 173 -8.15 9.17 -6.42
CA LEU A 173 -8.66 8.56 -5.20
C LEU A 173 -8.75 7.04 -5.32
N THR A 174 -9.22 6.54 -6.46
CA THR A 174 -9.26 5.11 -6.76
C THR A 174 -7.86 4.52 -6.75
N TYR A 175 -6.88 5.16 -7.39
CA TYR A 175 -5.48 4.69 -7.39
C TYR A 175 -4.84 4.72 -6.00
N ILE A 176 -5.13 5.75 -5.20
CA ILE A 176 -4.70 5.83 -3.80
C ILE A 176 -5.26 4.64 -3.02
N ALA A 177 -6.55 4.36 -3.13
CA ALA A 177 -7.18 3.22 -2.47
C ALA A 177 -6.60 1.88 -2.96
N TYR A 178 -6.38 1.73 -4.26
CA TYR A 178 -5.71 0.58 -4.86
C TYR A 178 -5.10 0.95 -6.23
N PRO A 179 -3.80 0.69 -6.49
CA PRO A 179 -2.90 -0.18 -5.74
C PRO A 179 -1.93 0.53 -4.78
N LEU A 180 -1.93 1.86 -4.67
CA LEU A 180 -0.88 2.60 -3.95
C LEU A 180 -0.72 2.13 -2.51
N VAL A 181 -1.82 2.05 -1.78
CA VAL A 181 -1.83 1.65 -0.37
C VAL A 181 -1.32 0.21 -0.18
N SER A 182 -1.77 -0.74 -1.02
CA SER A 182 -1.26 -2.11 -1.01
C SER A 182 0.23 -2.16 -1.31
N ASN A 183 0.70 -1.38 -2.30
CA ASN A 183 2.12 -1.31 -2.64
C ASN A 183 2.94 -0.78 -1.46
N ILE A 184 2.45 0.21 -0.72
CA ILE A 184 3.15 0.74 0.46
C ILE A 184 3.28 -0.33 1.57
N VAL A 185 2.23 -1.12 1.81
CA VAL A 185 2.26 -2.24 2.75
C VAL A 185 3.26 -3.31 2.30
N ALA A 186 3.25 -3.66 1.01
CA ALA A 186 4.21 -4.60 0.43
C ALA A 186 5.66 -4.08 0.52
N PHE A 187 5.91 -2.80 0.23
CA PHE A 187 7.23 -2.18 0.37
C PHE A 187 7.72 -2.24 1.81
N LEU A 188 6.85 -1.96 2.78
CA LEU A 188 7.18 -2.02 4.19
C LEU A 188 7.58 -3.44 4.60
N TYR A 189 6.80 -4.44 4.20
CA TYR A 189 7.11 -5.85 4.41
C TYR A 189 8.47 -6.24 3.80
N CYS A 190 8.67 -5.96 2.51
CA CYS A 190 9.91 -6.28 1.80
C CYS A 190 11.14 -5.62 2.43
N MET A 191 11.01 -4.36 2.89
CA MET A 191 12.08 -3.64 3.56
C MET A 191 12.46 -4.30 4.89
N LEU A 192 11.48 -4.71 5.70
CA LEU A 192 11.73 -5.41 6.95
C LEU A 192 12.37 -6.79 6.74
N CYS A 193 11.91 -7.54 5.73
CA CYS A 193 12.54 -8.80 5.34
C CYS A 193 13.97 -8.60 4.85
N LEU A 194 14.23 -7.57 4.04
CA LEU A 194 15.57 -7.25 3.55
C LEU A 194 16.52 -6.88 4.70
N ARG A 195 16.04 -6.19 5.73
CA ARG A 195 16.81 -5.92 6.95
C ARG A 195 17.17 -7.20 7.69
N CYS A 196 16.21 -8.11 7.87
CA CYS A 196 16.46 -9.40 8.51
C CYS A 196 17.49 -10.22 7.71
N SER A 197 17.30 -10.30 6.39
CA SER A 197 18.25 -10.96 5.47
C SER A 197 19.66 -10.38 5.59
N SER A 198 19.77 -9.04 5.63
CA SER A 198 21.06 -8.37 5.79
C SER A 198 21.68 -8.63 7.17
N GLY A 199 20.86 -8.65 8.24
CA GLY A 199 21.30 -9.02 9.58
C GLY A 199 21.85 -10.45 9.64
N ILE A 200 21.18 -11.39 8.98
CA ILE A 200 21.63 -12.78 8.84
C ILE A 200 22.96 -12.82 8.09
N ASN A 201 23.09 -12.13 6.96
CA ASN A 201 24.33 -12.11 6.18
C ASN A 201 25.50 -11.55 6.99
N ILE A 202 25.31 -10.44 7.73
CA ILE A 202 26.33 -9.88 8.62
C ILE A 202 26.73 -10.89 9.70
N LEU A 203 25.77 -11.60 10.28
CA LEU A 203 26.05 -12.62 11.30
C LEU A 203 26.82 -13.80 10.71
N THR A 204 26.43 -14.27 9.53
CA THR A 204 27.10 -15.33 8.79
C THR A 204 28.54 -14.96 8.45
N GLU A 205 28.79 -13.74 7.98
CA GLU A 205 30.15 -13.25 7.70
C GLU A 205 30.99 -13.15 8.98
N LYS A 206 30.41 -12.68 10.09
CA LYS A 206 31.09 -12.69 11.40
C LYS A 206 31.50 -14.08 11.87
N ILE A 207 30.72 -15.11 11.52
CA ILE A 207 31.04 -16.51 11.85
C ILE A 207 32.15 -17.02 10.94
N LYS A 208 32.04 -16.79 9.62
CA LYS A 208 33.05 -17.22 8.63
C LYS A 208 34.43 -16.61 8.88
N GLN A 209 34.48 -15.36 9.32
CA GLN A 209 35.73 -14.65 9.60
C GLN A 209 36.31 -14.99 10.98
N CYS A 210 35.58 -15.73 11.82
CA CYS A 210 36.05 -16.11 13.14
C CYS A 210 37.02 -17.28 13.03
N ARG A 211 38.23 -17.12 13.56
CA ARG A 211 39.16 -18.25 13.70
C ARG A 211 38.67 -19.19 14.81
N PRO A 212 38.98 -20.50 14.73
CA PRO A 212 38.58 -21.46 15.76
C PRO A 212 39.07 -21.07 17.16
N GLU A 213 40.26 -20.48 17.27
CA GLU A 213 40.89 -20.09 18.52
C GLU A 213 40.15 -18.91 19.18
N ASP A 214 39.52 -18.05 18.37
CA ASP A 214 38.76 -16.88 18.82
C ASP A 214 37.28 -17.22 19.13
N PHE A 215 36.85 -18.46 18.85
CA PHE A 215 35.47 -18.91 19.02
C PHE A 215 35.13 -19.33 20.46
N GLY A 216 35.48 -18.49 21.42
CA GLY A 216 35.19 -18.71 22.84
C GLY A 216 33.71 -18.48 23.21
N LEU A 217 33.37 -18.81 24.47
CA LEU A 217 32.01 -18.69 25.04
C LEU A 217 31.39 -17.30 24.85
N SER A 218 32.18 -16.23 25.01
CA SER A 218 31.72 -14.85 24.81
C SER A 218 31.23 -14.59 23.37
N LYS A 219 31.95 -15.12 22.38
CA LYS A 219 31.59 -14.97 20.96
C LYS A 219 30.35 -15.78 20.61
N GLN A 220 30.28 -17.02 21.10
CA GLN A 220 29.10 -17.88 20.97
C GLN A 220 27.85 -17.21 21.53
N PHE A 221 27.94 -16.65 22.74
CA PHE A 221 26.83 -15.93 23.36
C PHE A 221 26.41 -14.70 22.55
N SER A 222 27.38 -13.93 22.04
CA SER A 222 27.09 -12.77 21.18
C SER A 222 26.39 -13.17 19.87
N ILE A 223 26.76 -14.29 19.26
CA ILE A 223 26.14 -14.82 18.04
C ILE A 223 24.72 -15.28 18.33
N LEU A 224 24.54 -16.07 19.40
CA LEU A 224 23.22 -16.56 19.83
C LEU A 224 22.27 -15.41 20.15
N LYS A 225 22.75 -14.37 20.85
CA LYS A 225 21.96 -13.16 21.13
C LYS A 225 21.52 -12.46 19.84
N SER A 226 22.43 -12.30 18.88
CA SER A 226 22.13 -11.67 17.60
C SER A 226 21.12 -12.49 16.78
N LYS A 227 21.28 -13.82 16.75
CA LYS A 227 20.35 -14.75 16.13
C LYS A 227 18.96 -14.66 16.76
N ALA A 228 18.88 -14.65 18.09
CA ALA A 228 17.62 -14.55 18.82
C ALA A 228 16.87 -13.24 18.50
N VAL A 229 17.59 -12.11 18.41
CA VAL A 229 17.00 -10.82 18.03
C VAL A 229 16.45 -10.86 16.60
N ILE A 230 17.20 -11.40 15.64
CA ILE A 230 16.73 -11.52 14.25
C ILE A 230 15.49 -12.43 14.19
N TYR A 231 15.50 -13.54 14.92
CA TYR A 231 14.40 -14.49 14.95
C TYR A 231 13.13 -13.89 15.56
N ASP A 232 13.24 -13.17 16.69
CA ASP A 232 12.12 -12.42 17.28
C ASP A 232 11.54 -11.40 16.30
N ILE A 233 12.39 -10.64 15.59
CA ILE A 233 11.91 -9.68 14.58
C ILE A 233 11.18 -10.40 13.45
N LEU A 234 11.70 -11.53 12.97
CA LEU A 234 11.06 -12.31 11.90
C LEU A 234 9.67 -12.82 12.30
N LEU A 235 9.53 -13.33 13.53
CA LEU A 235 8.23 -13.74 14.08
C LEU A 235 7.26 -12.56 14.13
N ASN A 236 7.70 -11.41 14.64
CA ASN A 236 6.86 -10.21 14.68
C ASN A 236 6.47 -9.71 13.26
N ILE A 237 7.35 -9.84 12.26
CA ILE A 237 7.00 -9.55 10.85
C ILE A 237 5.89 -10.49 10.39
N GLN A 238 6.04 -11.80 10.61
CA GLN A 238 5.04 -12.79 10.21
C GLN A 238 3.70 -12.54 10.90
N ASP A 239 3.71 -12.26 12.20
CA ASP A 239 2.50 -11.97 12.96
C ASP A 239 1.79 -10.75 12.41
N VAL A 240 2.51 -9.64 12.17
CA VAL A 240 1.92 -8.38 11.69
C VAL A 240 1.43 -8.48 10.24
N PHE A 241 2.19 -9.13 9.35
CA PHE A 241 1.97 -9.05 7.90
C PHE A 241 1.34 -10.29 7.27
N SER A 242 1.27 -11.44 7.94
CA SER A 242 0.71 -12.68 7.37
C SER A 242 -0.67 -12.47 6.73
N PHE A 243 -1.60 -11.87 7.47
CA PHE A 243 -2.95 -11.60 6.99
C PHE A 243 -3.01 -10.51 5.89
N PRO A 244 -2.39 -9.32 6.06
CA PRO A 244 -2.28 -8.34 4.97
C PRO A 244 -1.66 -8.90 3.68
N ILE A 245 -0.60 -9.71 3.78
CA ILE A 245 0.07 -10.30 2.61
C ILE A 245 -0.84 -11.31 1.91
N PHE A 246 -1.54 -12.16 2.66
CA PHE A 246 -2.53 -13.08 2.10
C PHE A 246 -3.61 -12.33 1.30
N LEU A 247 -4.18 -11.27 1.87
CA LEU A 247 -5.18 -10.44 1.19
C LEU A 247 -4.63 -9.73 -0.05
N MET A 248 -3.38 -9.25 -0.01
CA MET A 248 -2.74 -8.65 -1.18
C MET A 248 -2.55 -9.67 -2.32
N ILE A 249 -2.15 -10.90 -1.99
CA ILE A 249 -2.04 -11.98 -2.99
C ILE A 249 -3.41 -12.24 -3.62
N LEU A 250 -4.45 -12.40 -2.80
CA LEU A 250 -5.82 -12.62 -3.29
C LEU A 250 -6.32 -11.43 -4.15
N SER A 251 -6.03 -10.20 -3.73
CA SER A 251 -6.33 -8.99 -4.49
C SER A 251 -5.68 -9.00 -5.87
N ASN A 252 -4.40 -9.36 -5.95
CA ASN A 252 -3.68 -9.44 -7.22
C ASN A 252 -4.24 -10.55 -8.11
N VAL A 253 -4.59 -11.71 -7.56
CA VAL A 253 -5.26 -12.79 -8.30
C VAL A 253 -6.58 -12.30 -8.91
N PHE A 254 -7.42 -11.61 -8.13
CA PHE A 254 -8.66 -11.03 -8.64
C PHE A 254 -8.44 -9.94 -9.68
N MET A 255 -7.39 -9.11 -9.52
CA MET A 255 -7.02 -8.12 -10.52
C MET A 255 -6.59 -8.78 -11.84
N CYS A 256 -5.71 -9.78 -11.78
CA CYS A 256 -5.29 -10.55 -12.96
C CYS A 256 -6.49 -11.22 -13.64
N ASN A 257 -7.37 -11.85 -12.87
CA ASN A 257 -8.60 -12.45 -13.40
C ASN A 257 -9.49 -11.42 -14.07
N SER A 258 -9.60 -10.21 -13.52
CA SER A 258 -10.38 -9.12 -14.12
C SER A 258 -9.79 -8.67 -15.47
N ILE A 259 -8.47 -8.56 -15.54
CA ILE A 259 -7.76 -8.19 -16.77
C ILE A 259 -7.93 -9.28 -17.84
N ILE A 260 -7.77 -10.55 -17.46
CA ILE A 260 -7.96 -11.69 -18.37
C ILE A 260 -9.41 -11.71 -18.88
N LYS A 261 -10.40 -11.59 -17.99
CA LYS A 261 -11.82 -11.52 -18.38
C LYS A 261 -12.08 -10.35 -19.32
N TRP A 262 -11.50 -9.16 -19.05
CA TRP A 262 -11.63 -7.99 -19.94
C TRP A 262 -11.08 -8.29 -21.32
N HIS A 263 -9.87 -8.86 -21.39
CA HIS A 263 -9.25 -9.20 -22.65
C HIS A 263 -10.08 -10.22 -23.45
N LEU A 264 -10.54 -11.29 -22.79
CA LEU A 264 -11.40 -12.31 -23.41
C LEU A 264 -12.73 -11.72 -23.88
N TYR A 265 -13.35 -10.85 -23.08
CA TYR A 265 -14.61 -10.19 -23.45
C TYR A 265 -14.43 -9.29 -24.68
N THR A 266 -13.40 -8.43 -24.69
CA THR A 266 -13.11 -7.56 -25.83
C THR A 266 -12.77 -8.36 -27.10
N GLN A 267 -12.05 -9.47 -26.97
CA GLN A 267 -11.81 -10.37 -28.10
C GLN A 267 -13.11 -11.02 -28.59
N SER A 268 -13.99 -11.50 -27.70
CA SER A 268 -15.27 -12.11 -28.10
C SER A 268 -16.21 -11.11 -28.76
N GLU A 269 -16.27 -9.86 -28.30
CA GLU A 269 -17.05 -8.82 -28.97
C GLU A 269 -16.45 -8.49 -30.34
N SER A 270 -15.12 -8.31 -30.43
CA SER A 270 -14.47 -8.05 -31.72
C SER A 270 -14.69 -9.20 -32.71
N PHE A 271 -14.68 -10.46 -32.24
CA PHE A 271 -14.98 -11.63 -33.04
C PHE A 271 -16.45 -11.65 -33.48
N PHE A 272 -17.40 -11.36 -32.57
CA PHE A 272 -18.83 -11.32 -32.87
C PHE A 272 -19.16 -10.24 -33.92
N TRP A 273 -18.61 -9.03 -33.79
CA TRP A 273 -18.79 -7.97 -34.79
C TRP A 273 -18.14 -8.29 -36.13
N ASN A 274 -16.96 -8.91 -36.13
CA ASN A 274 -16.30 -9.36 -37.36
C ASN A 274 -17.06 -10.51 -38.05
N PHE A 275 -17.64 -11.43 -37.27
CA PHE A 275 -18.46 -12.52 -37.79
C PHE A 275 -19.79 -12.00 -38.36
N GLN A 276 -20.46 -11.07 -37.66
CA GLN A 276 -21.70 -10.45 -38.14
C GLN A 276 -21.49 -9.59 -39.40
N ALA A 277 -20.32 -8.94 -39.55
CA ALA A 277 -19.94 -8.22 -40.76
C ALA A 277 -19.70 -9.17 -41.96
N VAL A 278 -19.19 -10.38 -41.72
CA VAL A 278 -18.98 -11.41 -42.76
C VAL A 278 -20.30 -12.09 -43.18
N PHE A 279 -21.28 -12.18 -42.29
CA PHE A 279 -22.57 -12.82 -42.53
C PHE A 279 -23.75 -11.85 -42.73
N SER A 280 -23.48 -10.55 -42.89
CA SER A 280 -24.52 -9.57 -43.22
C SER A 280 -25.01 -9.79 -44.67
N PRO A 281 -26.32 -9.97 -44.94
CA PRO A 281 -26.87 -10.34 -46.25
C PRO A 281 -26.71 -9.31 -47.38
N SER A 282 -26.01 -8.19 -47.14
CA SER A 282 -25.88 -7.08 -48.08
C SER A 282 -24.80 -7.26 -49.16
N MET A 283 -24.19 -8.46 -49.29
CA MET A 283 -23.26 -8.81 -50.37
C MET A 283 -23.77 -9.92 -51.31
N LEU A 284 -25.06 -10.27 -51.25
CA LEU A 284 -25.71 -11.21 -52.19
C LEU A 284 -26.89 -10.56 -52.93
N LEU A 285 -26.69 -9.34 -53.44
CA LEU A 285 -27.53 -8.72 -54.45
C LEU A 285 -26.65 -7.95 -55.44
#